data_AF-A0A2I7K6U5-F1
#
_entry.id   AF-A0A2I7K6U5-F1
#
_cell.length_a   1.000
_cell.length_b   1.000
_cell.length_c   1.000
_cell.angle_alpha   90.00
_cell.angle_beta   90.00
_cell.angle_gamma   90.00
#
_symmetry.space_group_name_H-M   'P 1'
#
loop_
_entity.id
_entity.type
_entity.pdbx_description
1 polymer ?
#
loop_
_entity_poly.entity_id
_entity_poly.type
_entity_poly.pdbx_seq_one_letter_code
_entity_poly.pdbx_strand_id
1 'polypeptide(L)'
;MTNETRTSKPGRRLRWLLMASLALNLAVVGVVAGAAWRFNDHKRGAGMPPPVGAMLFRDLDAETRRSLRSTAEGEHGSYKGRRRAEGDKVVELLRASPFDAMALGGMLEGQATRRHEFQRSVQAAWLDQIVAMTAGERAAYADQLEQRIQHPKRRNWRH
;
A
#
# COMPACT_ATOMS: atom_id res chain seq x y z
N MET A 1 -10.27 -47.61 -43.49
CA MET A 1 -10.71 -47.82 -42.09
C MET A 1 -9.52 -48.40 -41.34
N THR A 2 -8.90 -47.82 -40.30
CA THR A 2 -9.21 -46.75 -39.34
C THR A 2 -7.87 -46.28 -38.75
N ASN A 3 -7.63 -44.97 -38.63
CA ASN A 3 -6.47 -44.42 -37.92
C ASN A 3 -6.76 -44.42 -36.41
N GLU A 4 -5.99 -45.18 -35.62
CA GLU A 4 -6.01 -45.11 -34.16
C GLU A 4 -5.16 -43.92 -33.67
N THR A 5 -5.81 -42.90 -33.11
CA THR A 5 -5.14 -41.82 -32.40
C THR A 5 -4.70 -42.30 -31.01
N ARG A 6 -3.41 -42.59 -30.84
CA ARG A 6 -2.81 -42.83 -29.51
C ARG A 6 -2.82 -41.54 -28.69
N THR A 7 -3.70 -41.45 -27.70
CA THR A 7 -3.67 -40.37 -26.70
C THR A 7 -2.53 -40.64 -25.71
N SER A 8 -1.43 -39.89 -25.83
CA SER A 8 -0.29 -40.03 -24.91
C SER A 8 -0.68 -39.48 -23.53
N LYS A 9 -0.54 -40.31 -22.48
CA LYS A 9 -0.78 -39.89 -21.10
C LYS A 9 0.20 -38.77 -20.72
N PRO A 10 -0.24 -37.65 -20.12
CA PRO A 10 0.66 -36.59 -19.70
C PRO A 10 1.68 -37.14 -18.70
N GLY A 11 2.97 -37.00 -19.03
CA GLY A 11 4.07 -37.54 -18.24
C GLY A 11 4.03 -37.04 -16.80
N ARG A 12 4.50 -37.87 -15.86
CA ARG A 12 4.50 -37.57 -14.41
C ARG A 12 5.15 -36.22 -14.07
N ARG A 13 6.12 -35.77 -14.88
CA ARG A 13 6.77 -34.45 -14.78
C ARG A 13 5.82 -33.29 -15.10
N LEU A 14 4.98 -33.42 -16.11
CA LEU A 14 3.98 -32.41 -16.46
C LEU A 14 2.97 -32.24 -15.33
N ARG A 15 2.53 -33.34 -14.70
CA ARG A 15 1.66 -33.28 -13.52
C ARG A 15 2.30 -32.54 -12.35
N TRP A 16 3.59 -32.79 -12.07
CA TRP A 16 4.31 -32.06 -11.02
C TRP A 16 4.46 -30.57 -11.33
N LEU A 17 4.75 -30.19 -12.58
CA LEU A 17 4.79 -28.80 -13.00
C LEU A 17 3.43 -28.11 -12.85
N LEU A 18 2.34 -28.81 -13.19
CA LEU A 18 0.98 -28.29 -13.01
C LEU A 18 0.63 -28.12 -11.54
N MET A 19 0.99 -29.07 -10.67
CA MET A 19 0.77 -28.95 -9.23
C MET A 19 1.60 -27.83 -8.62
N ALA A 20 2.86 -27.66 -9.02
CA ALA A 20 3.71 -26.57 -8.57
C ALA A 20 3.18 -25.21 -9.03
N SER A 21 2.73 -25.11 -10.28
CA SER A 21 2.08 -23.90 -10.81
C SER A 21 0.79 -23.59 -10.04
N LEU A 22 -0.04 -24.60 -9.76
CA LEU A 22 -1.28 -24.42 -9.01
C LEU A 22 -1.01 -23.97 -7.57
N ALA A 23 -0.03 -24.58 -6.88
CA ALA A 23 0.35 -24.20 -5.53
C ALA A 23 0.89 -22.77 -5.46
N LEU A 24 1.70 -22.38 -6.44
CA LEU A 24 2.20 -21.01 -6.55
C LEU A 24 1.05 -20.02 -6.78
N ASN A 25 0.11 -20.34 -7.67
CA ASN A 25 -1.08 -19.52 -7.90
C ASN A 25 -1.91 -19.35 -6.61
N LEU A 26 -2.13 -20.43 -5.85
CA LEU A 26 -2.85 -20.37 -4.57
C LEU A 26 -2.09 -19.58 -3.50
N ALA A 27 -0.75 -19.68 -3.46
CA ALA A 27 0.07 -18.89 -2.54
C ALA A 27 -0.02 -17.39 -2.84
N VAL A 28 0.04 -17.02 -4.12
CA VAL A 28 -0.15 -15.63 -4.56
C VAL A 28 -1.55 -15.13 -4.21
N VAL A 29 -2.59 -15.91 -4.48
CA VAL A 29 -3.97 -15.58 -4.08
C VAL A 29 -4.09 -15.43 -2.56
N GLY A 30 -3.46 -16.31 -1.78
CA GLY A 30 -3.45 -16.25 -0.32
C GLY A 30 -2.75 -15.00 0.23
N VAL A 31 -1.61 -14.61 -0.36
CA VAL A 31 -0.89 -13.38 0.01
C VAL A 31 -1.69 -12.14 -0.37
N VAL A 32 -2.30 -12.12 -1.56
CA VAL A 32 -3.13 -10.99 -2.02
C VAL A 32 -4.41 -10.89 -1.20
N ALA A 33 -5.10 -12.00 -0.93
CA ALA A 33 -6.29 -12.05 -0.10
C ALA A 33 -5.96 -11.68 1.35
N GLY A 34 -4.84 -12.17 1.91
CA GLY A 34 -4.38 -11.83 3.25
C GLY A 34 -3.98 -10.37 3.38
N ALA A 35 -3.30 -9.81 2.38
CA ALA A 35 -3.00 -8.38 2.32
C ALA A 35 -4.28 -7.55 2.16
N ALA A 36 -5.18 -7.94 1.27
CA ALA A 36 -6.47 -7.29 1.08
C ALA A 36 -7.34 -7.37 2.34
N TRP A 37 -7.30 -8.47 3.10
CA TRP A 37 -7.92 -8.56 4.42
C TRP A 37 -7.27 -7.63 5.42
N ARG A 38 -5.93 -7.54 5.47
CA ARG A 38 -5.21 -6.58 6.31
C ARG A 38 -5.50 -5.12 5.93
N PHE A 39 -5.77 -4.84 4.66
CA PHE A 39 -6.18 -3.50 4.19
C PHE A 39 -7.68 -3.25 4.39
N ASN A 40 -8.55 -4.26 4.29
CA ASN A 40 -9.98 -4.15 4.57
C ASN A 40 -10.29 -4.17 6.08
N ASP A 41 -9.33 -4.58 6.92
CA ASP A 41 -9.37 -4.45 8.37
C ASP A 41 -9.23 -2.99 8.85
N HIS A 42 -9.05 -2.03 7.92
CA HIS A 42 -9.35 -0.61 8.18
C HIS A 42 -10.85 -0.38 8.48
N LYS A 43 -11.72 -1.39 8.32
CA LYS A 43 -13.09 -1.39 8.83
C LYS A 43 -13.23 -1.91 10.27
N ARG A 44 -12.17 -2.45 10.90
CA ARG A 44 -12.18 -2.93 12.31
C ARG A 44 -11.13 -2.30 13.22
N GLY A 45 -10.24 -1.45 12.71
CA GLY A 45 -9.27 -0.69 13.51
C GLY A 45 -9.88 0.51 14.26
N ALA A 46 -10.86 0.29 15.14
CA ALA A 46 -11.41 1.34 16.03
C ALA A 46 -10.52 1.61 17.28
N GLY A 47 -9.22 1.33 17.22
CA GLY A 47 -8.35 1.46 18.39
C GLY A 47 -6.84 1.46 18.17
N MET A 48 -6.33 1.28 16.95
CA MET A 48 -4.89 1.44 16.71
C MET A 48 -4.59 2.91 16.43
N PRO A 49 -3.64 3.55 17.14
CA PRO A 49 -3.18 4.88 16.81
C PRO A 49 -2.78 4.95 15.33
N PRO A 50 -3.04 6.07 14.64
CA PRO A 50 -2.52 6.25 13.29
C PRO A 50 -1.01 5.94 13.27
N PRO A 51 -0.44 5.35 12.22
CA PRO A 51 1.01 5.27 12.12
C PRO A 51 1.62 6.68 12.27
N VAL A 52 2.79 6.80 12.90
CA VAL A 52 3.43 8.09 13.24
C VAL A 52 3.44 9.06 12.06
N GLY A 53 3.77 8.59 10.85
CA GLY A 53 3.75 9.42 9.64
C GLY A 53 2.39 10.06 9.30
N ALA A 54 1.28 9.39 9.62
CA ALA A 54 -0.06 9.94 9.44
C ALA A 54 -0.42 10.99 10.50
N MET A 55 0.21 10.96 11.68
CA MET A 55 0.08 12.03 12.67
C MET A 55 0.89 13.25 12.22
N LEU A 56 2.16 13.05 11.87
CA LEU A 56 3.05 14.11 11.37
C LEU A 56 2.43 14.85 10.20
N PHE A 57 1.92 14.11 9.20
CA PHE A 57 1.28 14.71 8.04
C PHE A 57 0.04 15.57 8.40
N ARG A 58 -0.69 15.24 9.47
CA ARG A 58 -1.88 16.02 9.88
C ARG A 58 -1.51 17.28 10.63
N ASP A 59 -0.33 17.32 11.22
CA ASP A 59 0.20 18.45 12.00
C ASP A 59 0.89 19.49 11.14
N LEU A 60 1.19 19.14 9.89
CA LEU A 60 1.64 20.07 8.87
C LEU A 60 0.57 21.11 8.55
N ASP A 61 1.02 22.31 8.21
CA ASP A 61 0.16 23.39 7.74
C ASP A 61 -0.65 22.97 6.48
N ALA A 62 -1.72 23.71 6.18
CA ALA A 62 -2.62 23.34 5.09
C ALA A 62 -1.98 23.41 3.69
N GLU A 63 -1.00 24.30 3.50
CA GLU A 63 -0.34 24.54 2.22
C GLU A 63 0.69 23.45 1.93
N THR A 64 1.55 23.15 2.89
CA THR A 64 2.50 22.04 2.88
C THR A 64 1.78 20.70 2.67
N ARG A 65 0.67 20.46 3.36
CA ARG A 65 -0.15 19.26 3.13
C ARG A 65 -0.70 19.20 1.71
N ARG A 66 -1.09 20.34 1.12
CA ARG A 66 -1.59 20.40 -0.26
C ARG A 66 -0.48 20.12 -1.27
N SER A 67 0.71 20.70 -1.09
CA SER A 67 1.89 20.46 -1.91
C SER A 67 2.31 18.98 -1.89
N LEU A 68 2.44 18.42 -0.69
CA LEU A 68 2.76 17.01 -0.50
C LEU A 68 1.67 16.10 -1.08
N ARG A 69 0.39 16.46 -0.93
CA ARG A 69 -0.71 15.70 -1.54
C ARG A 69 -0.61 15.71 -3.06
N SER A 70 -0.36 16.86 -3.70
CA SER A 70 -0.19 16.93 -5.16
C SER A 70 0.94 16.01 -5.64
N THR A 71 2.06 16.00 -4.92
CA THR A 71 3.18 15.06 -5.17
C THR A 71 2.73 13.58 -5.01
N ALA A 72 1.91 13.31 -3.99
CA ALA A 72 1.29 12.01 -3.74
C ALA A 72 0.06 11.69 -4.61
N GLU A 73 -0.34 12.56 -5.52
CA GLU A 73 -1.36 12.28 -6.53
C GLU A 73 -0.68 11.97 -7.86
N GLY A 74 0.38 12.71 -8.18
CA GLY A 74 1.14 12.55 -9.43
C GLY A 74 0.23 12.81 -10.63
N GLU A 75 0.44 12.08 -11.71
CA GLU A 75 -0.33 12.28 -12.95
C GLU A 75 -1.81 11.83 -12.86
N HIS A 76 -2.19 11.11 -11.80
CA HIS A 76 -3.54 10.55 -11.68
C HIS A 76 -4.58 11.53 -11.11
N GLY A 77 -4.19 12.78 -10.82
CA GLY A 77 -5.06 13.87 -10.36
C GLY A 77 -5.74 13.66 -8.99
N SER A 78 -5.63 12.46 -8.41
CA SER A 78 -6.11 12.13 -7.07
C SER A 78 -5.46 10.86 -6.56
N TYR A 79 -5.37 10.74 -5.23
CA TYR A 79 -4.85 9.54 -4.59
C TYR A 79 -5.71 8.31 -4.93
N LYS A 80 -7.03 8.51 -5.01
CA LYS A 80 -7.98 7.46 -5.40
C LYS A 80 -7.74 7.00 -6.86
N GLY A 81 -7.51 7.93 -7.77
CA GLY A 81 -7.19 7.65 -9.17
C GLY A 81 -5.90 6.85 -9.30
N ARG A 82 -4.84 7.26 -8.60
CA ARG A 82 -3.57 6.52 -8.54
C ARG A 82 -3.77 5.11 -8.03
N ARG A 83 -4.43 4.94 -6.89
CA ARG A 83 -4.65 3.62 -6.27
C ARG A 83 -5.47 2.68 -7.17
N ARG A 84 -6.40 3.24 -7.94
CA ARG A 84 -7.14 2.48 -8.95
C ARG A 84 -6.22 2.02 -10.09
N ALA A 85 -5.45 2.94 -10.68
CA ALA A 85 -4.51 2.61 -11.75
C ALA A 85 -3.46 1.58 -11.32
N GLU A 86 -2.93 1.72 -10.09
CA GLU A 86 -2.03 0.74 -9.46
C GLU A 86 -2.69 -0.66 -9.38
N GLY A 87 -3.94 -0.72 -8.94
CA GLY A 87 -4.68 -1.98 -8.84
C GLY A 87 -4.96 -2.62 -10.20
N ASP A 88 -5.38 -1.80 -11.18
CA ASP A 88 -5.63 -2.26 -12.54
C ASP A 88 -4.35 -2.82 -13.18
N LYS A 89 -3.19 -2.20 -12.92
CA LYS A 89 -1.89 -2.69 -13.40
C LYS A 89 -1.47 -4.01 -12.77
N VAL A 90 -1.73 -4.21 -11.48
CA VAL A 90 -1.51 -5.52 -10.81
C VAL A 90 -2.34 -6.60 -11.49
N VAL A 91 -3.63 -6.33 -11.73
CA VAL A 91 -4.54 -7.29 -12.37
C VAL A 91 -4.09 -7.61 -13.80
N GLU A 92 -3.63 -6.62 -14.56
CA GLU A 92 -3.04 -6.81 -15.89
C GLU A 92 -1.83 -7.76 -15.86
N LEU A 93 -0.86 -7.48 -14.98
CA LEU A 93 0.37 -8.28 -14.86
C LEU A 93 0.11 -9.72 -14.42
N LEU A 94 -0.89 -9.92 -13.54
CA LEU A 94 -1.30 -11.26 -13.11
C LEU A 94 -2.02 -12.06 -14.21
N ARG A 95 -2.66 -11.39 -15.17
CA ARG A 95 -3.37 -12.02 -16.29
C ARG A 95 -2.48 -12.27 -17.52
N ALA A 96 -1.25 -11.75 -17.52
CA ALA A 96 -0.31 -11.93 -18.63
C ALA A 96 0.04 -13.41 -18.84
N SER A 97 0.12 -13.82 -20.11
CA SER A 97 0.56 -15.17 -20.51
C SER A 97 1.67 -15.04 -21.56
N PRO A 98 2.92 -15.45 -21.24
CA PRO A 98 3.35 -16.03 -19.97
C PRO A 98 3.34 -15.02 -18.82
N PHE A 99 3.24 -15.50 -17.58
CA PHE A 99 3.37 -14.67 -16.39
C PHE A 99 4.80 -14.15 -16.23
N ASP A 100 4.95 -12.85 -16.01
CA ASP A 100 6.24 -12.18 -15.79
C ASP A 100 6.37 -11.72 -14.32
N ALA A 101 7.07 -12.53 -13.53
CA ALA A 101 7.32 -12.24 -12.11
C ALA A 101 8.24 -11.02 -11.92
N MET A 102 9.16 -10.76 -12.86
CA MET A 102 10.10 -9.64 -12.77
C MET A 102 9.38 -8.31 -13.00
N ALA A 103 8.44 -8.26 -13.95
CA ALA A 103 7.61 -7.09 -14.19
C ALA A 103 6.74 -6.74 -12.98
N LEU A 104 6.09 -7.74 -12.36
CA LEU A 104 5.30 -7.52 -11.13
C LEU A 104 6.19 -7.07 -9.96
N GLY A 105 7.35 -7.71 -9.77
CA GLY A 105 8.32 -7.33 -8.75
C GLY A 105 8.80 -5.89 -8.90
N GLY A 106 9.20 -5.49 -10.11
CA GLY A 106 9.65 -4.13 -10.39
C GLY A 106 8.56 -3.08 -10.17
N MET A 107 7.30 -3.38 -10.50
CA MET A 107 6.17 -2.49 -10.23
C MET A 107 5.97 -2.29 -8.71
N LEU A 108 6.00 -3.37 -7.93
CA LEU A 108 5.83 -3.32 -6.48
C LEU A 108 6.98 -2.55 -5.80
N GLU A 109 8.22 -2.76 -6.26
CA GLU A 109 9.39 -2.04 -5.76
C GLU A 109 9.31 -0.53 -6.06
N GLY A 110 8.87 -0.17 -7.27
CA GLY A 110 8.63 1.22 -7.64
C GLY A 110 7.52 1.88 -6.78
N GLN A 111 6.51 1.11 -6.38
CA GLN A 111 5.50 1.60 -5.43
C GLN A 111 6.07 1.78 -4.02
N ALA A 112 6.90 0.84 -3.55
CA ALA A 112 7.53 0.92 -2.23
C ALA A 112 8.46 2.13 -2.15
N THR A 113 9.29 2.34 -3.17
CA THR A 113 10.21 3.48 -3.29
C THR A 113 9.46 4.81 -3.22
N ARG A 114 8.40 4.99 -4.03
CA ARG A 114 7.58 6.21 -4.02
C ARG A 114 6.93 6.49 -2.66
N ARG A 115 6.45 5.46 -1.97
CA ARG A 115 5.87 5.62 -0.62
C ARG A 115 6.93 6.04 0.39
N HIS A 116 8.14 5.47 0.29
CA HIS A 116 9.25 5.81 1.16
C HIS A 116 9.73 7.26 0.92
N GLU A 117 9.85 7.69 -0.33
CA GLU A 117 10.16 9.07 -0.70
C GLU A 117 9.13 10.05 -0.14
N PHE A 118 7.84 9.77 -0.35
CA PHE A 118 6.78 10.59 0.21
C PHE A 118 6.89 10.70 1.74
N GLN A 119 7.10 9.57 2.43
CA GLN A 119 7.27 9.54 3.88
C GLN A 119 8.47 10.38 4.35
N ARG A 120 9.57 10.35 3.61
CA ARG A 120 10.74 11.21 3.88
C ARG A 120 10.40 12.69 3.69
N SER A 121 9.66 13.06 2.64
CA SER A 121 9.24 14.45 2.43
C SER A 121 8.33 14.96 3.55
N VAL A 122 7.43 14.12 4.07
CA VAL A 122 6.59 14.46 5.24
C VAL A 122 7.46 14.70 6.48
N GLN A 123 8.44 13.84 6.74
CA GLN A 123 9.34 13.97 7.90
C GLN A 123 10.21 15.21 7.81
N ALA A 124 10.75 15.52 6.64
CA ALA A 124 11.54 16.72 6.39
C ALA A 124 10.72 17.99 6.63
N ALA A 125 9.54 18.09 6.00
CA ALA A 125 8.66 19.24 6.19
C ALA A 125 8.21 19.43 7.65
N TRP A 126 7.97 18.32 8.36
CA TRP A 126 7.63 18.39 9.77
C TRP A 126 8.80 18.89 10.61
N LEU A 127 10.02 18.43 10.33
CA LEU A 127 11.23 18.90 11.01
C LEU A 127 11.46 20.39 10.77
N ASP A 128 11.29 20.87 9.55
CA ASP A 128 11.42 22.29 9.20
C ASP A 128 10.44 23.16 10.01
N GLN A 129 9.20 22.69 10.18
CA GLN A 129 8.21 23.35 11.02
C GLN A 129 8.65 23.40 12.50
N ILE A 130 9.22 22.32 13.04
CA ILE A 130 9.75 22.29 14.42
C ILE A 130 10.94 23.22 14.59
N VAL A 131 11.85 23.29 13.61
CA VAL A 131 13.02 24.18 13.63
C VAL A 131 12.60 25.65 13.62
N ALA A 132 11.54 25.99 12.90
CA ALA A 132 11.00 27.35 12.84
C ALA A 132 10.31 27.80 14.15
N MET A 133 9.90 26.88 15.01
CA MET A 133 9.26 27.19 16.29
C MET A 133 10.26 27.70 17.33
N THR A 134 9.83 28.66 18.15
CA THR A 134 10.49 29.03 19.39
C THR A 134 10.44 27.90 20.43
N ALA A 135 11.23 28.01 21.50
CA ALA A 135 11.22 27.02 22.57
C ALA A 135 9.84 26.87 23.24
N GLY A 136 9.10 27.97 23.42
CA GLY A 136 7.75 27.94 23.99
C GLY A 136 6.72 27.29 23.07
N GLU A 137 6.79 27.58 21.76
CA GLU A 137 5.91 26.94 20.77
C GLU A 137 6.17 25.43 20.67
N ARG A 138 7.44 25.01 20.69
CA ARG A 138 7.78 23.58 20.70
C ARG A 138 7.28 22.86 21.96
N ALA A 139 7.35 23.50 23.13
CA ALA A 139 6.82 22.93 24.37
C ALA A 139 5.30 22.74 24.28
N ALA A 140 4.57 23.79 23.88
CA ALA A 140 3.12 23.71 23.70
C ALA A 140 2.72 22.66 22.64
N TYR A 141 3.51 22.53 21.56
CA TYR A 141 3.30 21.49 20.56
C TYR A 141 3.51 20.08 21.14
N ALA A 142 4.54 19.87 21.95
CA ALA A 142 4.80 18.60 22.62
C ALA A 142 3.65 18.21 23.56
N ASP A 143 3.12 19.16 24.34
CA ASP A 143 1.98 18.93 25.23
C ASP A 143 0.72 18.51 24.44
N GLN A 144 0.44 19.19 23.32
CA GLN A 144 -0.67 18.82 22.43
C GLN A 144 -0.47 17.45 21.80
N LEU A 145 0.76 17.10 21.41
CA LEU A 145 1.09 15.79 20.85
C LEU A 145 0.88 14.69 21.90
N GLU A 146 1.35 14.90 23.12
CA GLU A 146 1.17 13.99 24.25
C GLU A 146 -0.32 13.75 24.53
N GLN A 147 -1.13 14.81 24.60
CA GLN A 147 -2.58 14.68 24.79
C GLN A 147 -3.25 13.84 23.70
N ARG A 148 -2.83 13.97 22.44
CA ARG A 148 -3.39 13.17 21.32
C ARG A 148 -2.99 11.70 21.39
N ILE A 149 -1.78 11.41 21.89
CA ILE A 149 -1.29 10.05 22.10
C ILE A 149 -2.03 9.40 23.26
N GLN A 150 -2.22 10.11 24.37
CA GLN A 150 -2.93 9.61 25.57
C GLN A 150 -4.45 9.50 25.37
N HIS A 151 -5.04 10.41 24.59
CA HIS A 151 -6.47 10.44 24.29
C HIS A 151 -6.75 10.33 22.79
N PRO A 152 -6.52 9.17 22.17
CA PRO A 152 -6.88 8.96 20.77
C PRO A 152 -8.40 9.13 20.64
N LYS A 153 -8.84 10.21 19.98
CA LYS A 153 -10.28 10.46 19.77
C LYS A 153 -10.91 9.23 19.12
N ARG A 154 -11.80 8.55 19.85
CA ARG A 154 -12.65 7.51 19.28
C ARG A 154 -13.52 8.17 18.22
N ARG A 155 -13.35 7.73 16.97
CA ARG A 155 -14.15 8.22 15.86
C ARG A 155 -15.56 7.65 16.02
N ASN A 156 -16.43 8.35 16.73
CA ASN A 156 -17.84 8.00 16.87
C ASN A 156 -18.50 8.12 15.50
N TRP A 157 -18.60 6.99 14.80
CA TRP A 157 -19.47 6.84 13.65
C TRP A 157 -20.89 6.64 14.17
N ARG A 158 -21.70 7.71 14.14
CA ARG A 158 -23.15 7.58 14.18
C ARG A 158 -23.58 7.30 12.74
N HIS A 159 -24.03 6.07 12.50
CA HIS A 159 -24.83 5.72 11.34
C HIS A 159 -26.27 6.18 11.54
#